data_AF-A0A6V7L4T9-F1
#
_entry.id   AF-A0A6V7L4T9-F1
#
_cell.length_a   1.000
_cell.length_b   1.000
_cell.length_c   1.000
_cell.angle_alpha   90.00
_cell.angle_beta   90.00
_cell.angle_gamma   90.00
#
_symmetry.space_group_name_H-M   'P 1'
#
loop_
_entity.id
_entity.type
_entity.pdbx_description
1 polymer ?
#
loop_
_entity_poly.entity_id
_entity_poly.type
_entity_poly.pdbx_seq_one_letter_code
_entity_poly.pdbx_strand_id
1 'polypeptide(L)' 'FISSDKAVGQDGFRAVWTEISLADECEPDEFQCGKSKFCIAESLRCNNYDNCGPDDTSDEDN' A
#
# COMPACT_ATOMS: atom_id res chain seq x y z
N PHE A 1 18.06 22.20 -22.97
CA PHE A 1 16.60 22.32 -22.89
C PHE A 1 16.06 20.92 -22.66
N ILE A 2 15.51 20.63 -21.49
CA ILE A 2 14.83 19.34 -21.27
C ILE A 2 13.34 19.66 -21.37
N SER A 3 12.80 19.50 -22.57
CA SER A 3 11.37 19.62 -22.81
C SER A 3 10.80 18.22 -22.78
N SER A 4 10.07 17.89 -21.71
CA SER A 4 9.38 16.60 -21.61
C SER A 4 8.19 16.60 -22.55
N ASP A 5 8.33 15.89 -23.68
CA ASP A 5 7.25 15.59 -24.61
C ASP A 5 6.62 14.25 -24.22
N LYS A 6 5.38 14.30 -23.72
CA LYS A 6 4.30 13.29 -23.83
C LYS A 6 3.27 13.50 -22.71
N ALA A 7 2.41 14.48 -22.89
CA ALA A 7 1.03 14.37 -22.40
C ALA A 7 0.21 13.68 -23.51
N VAL A 8 0.56 12.42 -23.83
CA VAL A 8 -0.29 11.59 -24.69
C VAL A 8 -1.47 11.19 -23.82
N GLY A 9 -2.70 11.43 -24.29
CA GLY A 9 -3.97 11.16 -23.59
C GLY A 9 -4.08 9.71 -23.12
N GLN A 10 -3.47 9.45 -21.97
CA GLN A 10 -3.37 8.18 -21.29
C GLN A 10 -4.24 8.27 -20.05
N ASP A 11 -4.89 7.15 -19.70
CA ASP A 11 -5.63 7.03 -18.45
C ASP A 11 -4.73 7.49 -17.30
N GLY A 12 -5.21 8.46 -16.52
CA GLY A 12 -4.40 9.17 -15.52
C GLY A 12 -3.72 8.24 -14.51
N PHE A 13 -2.69 8.74 -13.81
CA PHE A 13 -2.02 7.96 -12.79
C PHE A 13 -2.84 7.94 -11.49
N ARG A 14 -2.94 6.77 -10.84
CA ARG A 14 -3.45 6.61 -9.48
C ARG A 14 -2.28 6.20 -8.60
N ALA A 15 -1.78 7.14 -7.80
CA ALA A 15 -0.79 6.85 -6.77
C ALA A 15 -1.52 6.62 -5.45
N VAL A 16 -1.24 5.48 -4.83
CA VAL A 16 -1.73 5.13 -3.49
C VAL A 16 -0.51 5.01 -2.61
N TRP A 17 -0.57 5.64 -1.44
CA TRP A 17 0.45 5.53 -0.41
C TRP A 17 -0.23 5.04 0.85
N THR A 18 0.46 4.14 1.54
CA THR A 18 -0.01 3.51 2.76
C THR A 18 1.04 3.76 3.83
N GLU A 19 0.60 4.30 4.95
CA GLU A 19 1.46 4.44 6.12
C GLU A 19 1.75 3.06 6.70
N ILE A 20 3.03 2.70 6.74
CA ILE A 20 3.51 1.42 7.26
C ILE A 20 4.43 1.67 8.46
N SER A 21 4.23 0.90 9.52
CA SER A 21 5.13 0.82 10.66
C SER A 21 5.95 -0.48 10.55
N LEU A 22 7.27 -0.39 10.70
CA LEU A 22 8.20 -1.53 10.67
C LEU A 22 8.47 -2.08 12.08
N ALA A 23 7.52 -1.89 13.01
CA ALA A 23 7.67 -2.33 14.39
C ALA A 23 7.58 -3.86 14.50
N ASP A 24 8.31 -4.44 15.46
CA ASP A 24 8.19 -5.87 15.79
C ASP A 24 6.78 -6.22 16.31
N GLU A 25 6.12 -5.26 16.96
CA GLU A 25 4.76 -5.36 17.49
C GLU A 25 3.91 -4.23 16.92
N CYS A 26 2.83 -4.59 16.21
CA CYS A 26 1.85 -3.63 15.74
C CYS A 26 0.95 -3.18 16.90
N GLU A 27 0.43 -1.96 16.84
CA GLU A 27 -0.58 -1.48 17.77
C GLU A 27 -1.86 -2.34 17.70
N PRO A 28 -2.68 -2.37 18.76
CA PRO A 28 -3.93 -3.16 18.75
C PRO A 28 -4.92 -2.75 17.66
N ASP A 29 -4.80 -1.52 17.14
CA ASP A 29 -5.61 -0.99 16.03
C ASP A 29 -4.88 -1.08 14.66
N GLU A 30 -3.78 -1.83 14.59
CA GLU A 30 -3.00 -2.09 13.38
C GLU A 30 -3.04 -3.58 13.00
N PHE A 31 -3.06 -3.84 11.68
CA PHE A 31 -2.94 -5.16 11.09
C PHE A 31 -1.50 -5.45 10.67
N GLN A 32 -1.01 -6.65 11.02
CA GLN A 32 0.30 -7.13 10.63
C GLN A 32 0.24 -7.94 9.34
N CYS A 33 0.95 -7.50 8.31
CA CYS A 33 1.14 -8.21 7.05
C CYS A 33 1.88 -9.53 7.26
N GLY A 34 1.44 -10.60 6.58
CA GLY A 34 1.96 -11.95 6.83
C GLY A 34 3.40 -12.18 6.38
N LYS A 35 3.78 -11.73 5.18
CA LYS A 35 5.15 -11.90 4.63
C LYS A 35 6.04 -10.69 4.91
N SER A 36 5.52 -9.48 4.69
CA SER A 36 6.27 -8.23 4.80
C SER A 36 6.49 -7.82 6.25
N LYS A 37 5.67 -8.32 7.19
CA LYS A 37 5.62 -7.89 8.60
C LYS A 37 5.40 -6.39 8.79
N PHE A 38 4.85 -5.71 7.79
CA PHE A 38 4.46 -4.32 7.93
C PHE A 38 3.22 -4.24 8.80
N CYS A 39 3.19 -3.24 9.67
CA CYS A 39 2.01 -2.86 10.41
C CYS A 39 1.32 -1.74 9.63
N ILE A 40 0.06 -1.93 9.33
CA ILE A 40 -0.81 -0.95 8.66
C ILE A 40 -2.04 -0.75 9.53
N ALA A 41 -2.74 0.37 9.40
CA ALA A 41 -3.96 0.57 10.18
C ALA A 41 -5.01 -0.52 9.85
N GLU A 42 -5.71 -1.06 10.85
CA GLU A 42 -6.77 -2.07 10.63
C GLU A 42 -7.87 -1.56 9.68
N SER A 43 -8.08 -0.24 9.65
CA SER A 43 -9.02 0.43 8.72
C SER A 43 -8.65 0.30 7.25
N LEU A 44 -7.39 -0.06 6.94
CA LEU A 44 -6.92 -0.28 5.58
C LEU A 44 -7.18 -1.72 5.12
N ARG A 45 -7.55 -2.62 6.05
CA ARG A 45 -7.86 -4.01 5.73
C ARG A 45 -9.08 -4.15 4.83
N CYS A 46 -8.93 -4.99 3.80
CA CYS A 46 -9.95 -5.28 2.80
C CYS A 46 -10.49 -4.00 2.11
N ASN A 47 -9.62 -3.01 1.86
CA ASN A 47 -9.98 -1.74 1.23
C ASN A 47 -9.81 -1.73 -0.30
N ASN A 48 -9.56 -2.89 -0.92
CA ASN A 48 -9.24 -3.07 -2.35
C ASN A 48 -7.88 -2.48 -2.76
N TYR A 49 -6.95 -2.31 -1.82
CA TYR A 49 -5.60 -1.86 -2.13
C TYR A 49 -4.56 -2.72 -1.43
N ASP A 50 -3.52 -3.09 -2.17
CA ASP A 50 -2.40 -3.86 -1.64
C ASP A 50 -1.50 -2.97 -0.77
N ASN A 51 -1.91 -2.80 0.48
CA ASN A 51 -1.25 -1.97 1.49
C ASN A 51 0.00 -2.64 2.08
N CYS A 52 0.04 -3.97 2.08
CA CYS A 52 1.15 -4.78 2.57
C CYS A 52 2.36 -4.84 1.63
N GLY A 53 2.24 -4.23 0.45
CA GLY A 53 3.28 -4.14 -0.57
C GLY A 53 2.99 -5.00 -1.80
N PRO A 54 3.84 -4.92 -2.84
CA PRO A 54 3.59 -5.62 -4.12
C PRO A 54 3.72 -7.15 -4.04
N ASP A 55 4.43 -7.67 -3.04
CA ASP A 55 4.68 -9.10 -2.83
C ASP A 55 3.82 -9.72 -1.69
N ASP A 56 2.98 -8.89 -1.07
CA ASP A 56 2.17 -9.25 0.09
C ASP A 56 0.80 -8.56 -0.01
N THR A 57 -0.23 -9.37 -0.25
CA THR A 57 -1.64 -8.97 -0.34
C THR A 57 -2.43 -9.41 0.89
N SER A 58 -1.76 -9.73 2.00
CA SER A 58 -2.38 -10.33 3.20
C SER A 58 -3.49 -9.46 3.80
N ASP A 59 -3.45 -8.15 3.55
CA ASP A 59 -4.47 -7.19 3.97
C ASP A 59 -5.80 -7.32 3.20
N GLU A 60 -5.76 -7.91 2.00
CA GLU A 60 -6.90 -8.09 1.08
C GLU A 60 -7.33 -9.57 0.95
N ASP A 61 -6.53 -10.51 1.44
CA ASP A 61 -6.86 -11.93 1.54
C ASP A 61 -7.73 -12.20 2.79
N ASN A 62 -9.02 -12.50 2.59
CA ASN A 62 -10.00 -12.93 3.62
C ASN A 62 -9.87 -14.43 3.96
#